data_AF-M7TBI9-F1
#
_entry.id   AF-M7TBI9-F1
#
_cell.length_a   1.000
_cell.length_b   1.000
_cell.length_c   1.000
_cell.angle_alpha   90.00
_cell.angle_beta   90.00
_cell.angle_gamma   90.00
#
_symmetry.space_group_name_H-M   'P 1'
#
loop_
_entity.id
_entity.type
_entity.pdbx_description
1 polymer ?
#
loop_
_entity_poly.entity_id
_entity_poly.type
_entity_poly.pdbx_seq_one_letter_code
_entity_poly.pdbx_strand_id
1 'polypeptide(L)'
;MRPRYPLEYVLFEDRYPDLDGKAVREAMQVMDDGYLAQDYYRLARMMIPLREGREETYTFDDYSWTEHISRKLGMWHLDPREMLEQLEKRGFFLTGDRTDDS
;
A
#
# COMPACT_ATOMS: atom_id res chain seq x y z
N MET A 1 1.45 -18.53 -6.43
CA MET A 1 0.61 -17.57 -7.19
C MET A 1 0.26 -16.45 -6.22
N ARG A 2 0.45 -15.16 -6.55
CA ARG A 2 0.17 -14.09 -5.56
C ARG A 2 -1.35 -13.99 -5.30
N PRO A 3 -1.82 -14.11 -4.04
CA PRO A 3 -3.21 -13.85 -3.69
C PRO A 3 -3.70 -12.49 -4.19
N ARG A 4 -5.00 -12.39 -4.41
CA ARG A 4 -5.70 -11.16 -4.78
C ARG A 4 -6.86 -10.99 -3.83
N TYR A 5 -7.26 -9.75 -3.64
CA TYR A 5 -8.48 -9.45 -2.90
C TYR A 5 -9.65 -10.23 -3.49
N PRO A 6 -10.52 -10.79 -2.65
CA PRO A 6 -11.77 -11.38 -3.10
C PRO A 6 -12.57 -10.37 -3.93
N LEU A 7 -13.29 -10.89 -4.93
CA LEU A 7 -13.95 -10.07 -5.94
C LEU A 7 -14.94 -9.09 -5.30
N GLU A 8 -15.63 -9.53 -4.25
CA GLU A 8 -16.60 -8.74 -3.48
C GLU A 8 -16.02 -7.50 -2.78
N TYR A 9 -14.69 -7.41 -2.65
CA TYR A 9 -14.02 -6.24 -2.06
C TYR A 9 -13.39 -5.31 -3.11
N VAL A 10 -13.46 -5.65 -4.40
CA VAL A 10 -12.86 -4.86 -5.49
C VAL A 10 -13.82 -4.54 -6.64
N LEU A 11 -14.89 -5.32 -6.80
CA LEU A 11 -15.93 -5.11 -7.78
C LEU A 11 -17.23 -4.72 -7.08
N PHE A 12 -17.65 -3.48 -7.31
CA PHE A 12 -18.89 -2.94 -6.78
C PHE A 12 -19.80 -2.52 -7.93
N GLU A 13 -21.09 -2.81 -7.79
CA GLU A 13 -22.11 -2.41 -8.75
C GLU A 13 -22.77 -1.11 -8.27
N ASP A 14 -23.07 -0.21 -9.21
CA ASP A 14 -23.73 1.09 -9.05
C ASP A 14 -22.99 2.16 -8.20
N ARG A 15 -22.44 1.78 -7.04
CA ARG A 15 -21.77 2.71 -6.12
C ARG A 15 -20.71 2.03 -5.25
N TYR A 16 -19.79 2.82 -4.74
CA TYR A 16 -18.86 2.37 -3.70
C TYR A 16 -19.65 2.14 -2.38
N PRO A 17 -19.53 0.96 -1.75
CA PRO A 17 -20.25 0.68 -0.51
C PRO A 17 -19.54 1.30 0.70
N ASP A 18 -20.30 1.51 1.78
CA ASP A 18 -19.71 1.77 3.09
C ASP A 18 -19.14 0.46 3.63
N LEU A 19 -17.81 0.30 3.53
CA LEU A 19 -17.11 -0.83 4.12
C LEU A 19 -16.87 -0.58 5.60
N ASP A 20 -17.56 -1.35 6.44
CA ASP A 20 -17.33 -1.31 7.88
C ASP A 20 -15.99 -1.99 8.25
N GLY A 21 -15.59 -1.83 9.52
CA GLY A 21 -14.36 -2.44 9.99
C GLY A 21 -14.37 -3.98 9.95
N LYS A 22 -15.54 -4.63 9.90
CA LYS A 22 -15.64 -6.10 9.79
C LYS A 22 -15.27 -6.53 8.37
N ALA A 23 -15.87 -5.90 7.36
CA ALA A 23 -15.56 -6.16 5.95
C ALA A 23 -14.07 -5.95 5.65
N VAL A 24 -13.48 -4.87 6.18
CA VAL A 24 -12.05 -4.60 6.02
C VAL A 24 -11.18 -5.70 6.65
N ARG A 25 -11.50 -6.15 7.88
CA ARG A 25 -10.76 -7.23 8.54
C ARG A 25 -10.88 -8.56 7.82
N GLU A 26 -12.06 -8.88 7.26
CA GLU A 26 -12.26 -10.09 6.48
C GLU A 26 -11.42 -10.08 5.20
N ALA A 27 -11.37 -8.94 4.49
CA ALA A 27 -10.51 -8.78 3.32
C ALA A 27 -9.01 -8.90 3.66
N MET A 28 -8.57 -8.30 4.78
CA MET A 28 -7.20 -8.41 5.28
C MET A 28 -6.84 -9.86 5.59
N GLN A 29 -7.71 -10.58 6.31
CA GLN A 29 -7.48 -11.97 6.71
C GLN A 29 -7.26 -12.89 5.49
N VAL A 30 -8.11 -12.78 4.46
CA VAL A 30 -7.96 -13.60 3.24
C VAL A 30 -6.63 -13.33 2.54
N MET A 31 -6.21 -12.07 2.48
CA MET A 31 -4.91 -11.71 1.91
C MET A 31 -3.78 -12.27 2.76
N ASP A 32 -3.82 -12.08 4.08
CA ASP A 32 -2.75 -12.50 4.98
C ASP A 32 -2.59 -14.02 5.00
N ASP A 33 -3.69 -14.77 5.13
CA ASP A 33 -3.71 -16.24 5.10
C ASP A 33 -3.17 -16.78 3.77
N GLY A 34 -3.58 -16.17 2.65
CA GLY A 34 -3.13 -16.61 1.33
C GLY A 34 -1.62 -16.44 1.11
N TYR A 35 -1.02 -15.42 1.71
CA TYR A 35 0.43 -15.16 1.63
C TYR A 35 1.22 -16.00 2.64
N LEU A 36 0.68 -16.22 3.85
CA LEU A 36 1.26 -17.09 4.87
C LEU A 36 1.26 -18.56 4.44
N ALA A 37 0.16 -19.06 3.87
CA ALA A 37 0.04 -20.44 3.39
C ALA A 37 1.03 -20.78 2.25
N GLN A 38 1.63 -19.76 1.62
CA GLN A 38 2.63 -19.92 0.56
C GLN A 38 4.06 -19.62 1.04
N ASP A 39 4.26 -19.33 2.34
CA ASP A 39 5.52 -18.86 2.91
C ASP A 39 6.15 -17.71 2.09
N TYR A 40 5.31 -16.87 1.46
CA TYR A 40 5.77 -16.00 0.35
C TYR A 40 6.86 -15.02 0.80
N TYR A 41 6.64 -14.32 1.91
CA TYR A 41 7.63 -13.38 2.45
C TYR A 41 8.79 -14.08 3.15
N ARG A 42 8.55 -15.25 3.77
CA ARG A 42 9.59 -16.07 4.42
C ARG A 42 10.61 -16.59 3.42
N LEU A 43 10.15 -17.27 2.37
CA LEU A 43 11.03 -17.88 1.35
C LEU A 43 11.88 -16.82 0.64
N ALA A 44 11.28 -15.66 0.38
CA ALA A 44 11.96 -14.54 -0.26
C ALA A 44 12.78 -13.68 0.74
N ARG A 45 12.68 -13.93 2.05
CA ARG A 45 13.26 -13.12 3.13
C ARG A 45 12.93 -11.63 3.00
N MET A 46 11.69 -11.33 2.62
CA MET A 46 11.22 -9.98 2.35
C MET A 46 10.37 -9.45 3.50
N MET A 47 11.02 -8.91 4.52
CA MET A 47 10.37 -8.09 5.54
C MET A 47 10.91 -6.67 5.43
N ILE A 48 10.02 -5.71 5.27
CA ILE A 48 10.40 -4.30 5.27
C ILE A 48 10.78 -3.90 6.69
N PRO A 49 11.96 -3.34 6.97
CA PRO A 49 12.31 -2.90 8.32
C PRO A 49 11.44 -1.72 8.76
N LEU A 50 11.18 -1.62 10.06
CA LEU A 50 10.56 -0.43 10.65
C LEU A 50 11.52 0.76 10.62
N ARG A 51 10.97 1.98 10.60
CA ARG A 51 11.77 3.21 10.77
C ARG A 51 12.42 3.24 12.16
N GLU A 52 13.55 3.93 12.25
CA GLU A 52 14.42 3.96 13.43
C GLU A 52 13.66 4.22 14.75
N GLY A 53 14.03 3.48 15.80
CA GLY A 53 13.49 3.62 17.15
C GLY A 53 12.24 2.79 17.44
N ARG A 54 11.66 2.10 16.46
CA ARG A 54 10.54 1.16 16.68
C ARG A 54 11.03 -0.27 16.87
N GLU A 55 10.46 -0.96 17.86
CA GLU A 55 10.70 -2.38 18.09
C GLU A 55 9.94 -3.24 17.06
N GLU A 56 10.59 -4.28 16.54
CA GLU A 56 9.97 -5.24 15.64
C GLU A 56 9.07 -6.19 16.42
N THR A 57 7.80 -6.25 16.05
CA THR A 57 6.80 -7.11 16.68
C THR A 57 6.37 -8.27 15.78
N TYR A 58 6.80 -8.28 14.52
CA TYR A 58 6.51 -9.34 13.56
C TYR A 58 7.74 -10.21 13.31
N THR A 59 7.47 -11.47 13.00
CA THR A 59 8.43 -12.45 12.52
C THR A 59 8.02 -12.92 11.13
N PHE A 60 8.81 -13.77 10.48
CA PHE A 60 8.36 -14.40 9.22
C PHE A 60 7.18 -15.38 9.41
N ASP A 61 6.78 -15.66 10.66
CA ASP A 61 5.64 -16.55 10.96
C ASP A 61 4.29 -15.81 10.89
N ASP A 62 4.28 -14.50 11.11
CA ASP A 62 3.06 -13.67 11.15
C ASP A 62 3.15 -12.42 10.24
N TYR A 63 4.32 -12.13 9.68
CA TYR A 63 4.48 -11.05 8.70
C TYR A 63 3.86 -11.42 7.36
N SER A 64 2.80 -10.69 6.98
CA SER A 64 2.08 -10.91 5.74
C SER A 64 1.69 -9.62 5.01
N TRP A 65 0.80 -9.73 4.04
CA TRP A 65 0.48 -8.71 3.06
C TRP A 65 0.03 -7.38 3.69
N THR A 66 -0.84 -7.43 4.69
CA THR A 66 -1.41 -6.24 5.35
C THR A 66 -0.31 -5.39 6.00
N GLU A 67 0.54 -6.01 6.81
CA GLU A 67 1.66 -5.32 7.46
C GLU A 67 2.67 -4.84 6.40
N HIS A 68 2.96 -5.65 5.38
CA HIS A 68 3.87 -5.28 4.31
C HIS A 68 3.43 -4.01 3.58
N ILE A 69 2.16 -3.93 3.20
CA ILE A 69 1.60 -2.74 2.54
C ILE A 69 1.51 -1.55 3.52
N SER A 70 1.19 -1.79 4.79
CA SER A 70 1.20 -0.73 5.81
C SER A 70 2.59 -0.10 5.95
N ARG A 71 3.66 -0.89 5.98
CA ARG A 71 5.03 -0.37 6.01
C ARG A 71 5.40 0.35 4.72
N LYS A 72 4.98 -0.14 3.55
CA LYS A 72 5.20 0.54 2.26
C LYS A 72 4.49 1.89 2.18
N LEU A 73 3.25 1.98 2.65
CA LEU A 73 2.53 3.24 2.70
C LEU A 73 3.28 4.26 3.58
N GLY A 74 3.85 3.78 4.69
CA GLY A 74 4.74 4.57 5.54
C GLY A 74 6.08 4.97 4.91
N MET A 75 6.42 4.54 3.68
CA MET A 75 7.64 4.98 2.97
C MET A 75 7.42 6.15 2.02
N TRP A 76 6.21 6.70 1.93
CA TRP A 76 5.96 7.84 1.06
C TRP A 76 6.93 8.99 1.34
N HIS A 77 7.38 9.66 0.27
CA HIS A 77 8.22 10.85 0.38
C HIS A 77 7.53 11.86 1.29
N LEU A 78 8.30 12.42 2.22
CA LEU A 78 7.77 13.37 3.22
C LEU A 78 7.27 14.65 2.56
N ASP A 79 7.83 14.98 1.40
CA ASP A 79 7.54 16.22 0.68
C ASP A 79 7.00 15.91 -0.73
N PRO A 80 5.72 16.19 -1.01
CA PRO A 80 5.15 16.00 -2.35
C PRO A 80 5.77 16.94 -3.39
N ARG A 81 6.46 18.03 -2.98
CA ARG A 81 7.06 19.01 -3.89
C ARG A 81 8.10 18.37 -4.82
N GLU A 82 8.89 17.42 -4.33
CA GLU A 82 9.88 16.72 -5.16
C GLU A 82 9.22 16.06 -6.37
N MET A 83 8.06 15.43 -6.18
CA MET A 83 7.31 14.78 -7.24
C MET A 83 6.65 15.82 -8.17
N LEU A 84 6.07 16.88 -7.60
CA LEU A 84 5.45 17.97 -8.36
C LEU A 84 6.47 18.67 -9.27
N GLU A 85 7.69 18.96 -8.80
CA GLU A 85 8.75 19.55 -9.62
C GLU A 85 9.13 18.66 -10.82
N GLN A 86 9.12 17.33 -10.66
CA GLN A 86 9.39 16.44 -11.79
C GLN A 86 8.24 16.46 -12.81
N LEU A 87 7.00 16.62 -12.35
CA LEU A 87 5.83 16.75 -13.22
C LEU A 87 5.84 18.09 -13.98
N GLU A 88 6.19 19.18 -13.31
CA GLU A 88 6.34 20.52 -13.91
C GLU A 88 7.43 20.55 -14.98
N LYS A 89 8.58 19.91 -14.74
CA LYS A 89 9.66 19.73 -15.74
C LYS A 89 9.20 19.00 -17.01
N ARG A 90 8.04 18.34 -16.98
CA ARG A 90 7.41 17.65 -18.12
C ARG A 90 6.15 18.36 -18.63
N GLY A 91 5.86 19.57 -18.13
CA GLY A 91 4.73 20.39 -18.56
C GLY A 91 3.41 20.09 -17.84
N PHE A 92 3.42 19.32 -16.75
CA PHE A 92 2.23 19.08 -15.93
C PHE A 92 2.21 20.02 -14.72
N PHE A 93 1.34 21.03 -14.77
CA PHE A 93 1.19 22.04 -13.71
C PHE A 93 -0.10 21.78 -12.89
N LEU A 94 0.00 20.93 -11.87
CA LEU A 94 -1.17 20.46 -11.11
C LEU A 94 -1.65 21.43 -10.03
N THR A 95 -0.76 22.27 -9.50
CA THR A 95 -1.06 23.24 -8.43
C THR A 95 -1.35 24.65 -8.95
N GLY A 96 -1.25 24.85 -10.27
CA GLY A 96 -1.53 26.14 -10.92
C GLY A 96 -0.45 27.18 -10.65
N ASP A 97 0.45 27.34 -11.62
CA ASP A 97 0.90 28.64 -12.11
C ASP A 97 1.63 28.37 -13.42
N ARG A 98 0.86 28.42 -14.52
CA ARG A 98 1.44 28.44 -15.85
C ARG A 98 2.03 29.83 -16.02
N THR A 99 3.33 29.99 -15.78
CA THR A 99 4.05 31.17 -16.26
C THR A 99 4.09 31.05 -17.79
N ASP A 100 3.08 31.64 -18.43
CA ASP A 100 3.10 31.90 -19.86
C ASP A 100 4.24 32.87 -20.13
N ASP A 101 5.43 32.34 -20.46
CA ASP A 101 6.43 33.11 -21.19
C ASP A 101 5.87 33.37 -22.59
N SER A 102 5.34 34.58 -22.77
CA SER A 102 5.02 35.19 -24.08
C SER A 102 6.28 35.63 -24.80
#